data_AF-A0A953YNS6-F1
#
_entry.id   AF-A0A953YNS6-F1
#
_cell.length_a   1.000
_cell.length_b   1.000
_cell.length_c   1.000
_cell.angle_alpha   90.00
_cell.angle_beta   90.00
_cell.angle_gamma   90.00
#
_symmetry.space_group_name_H-M   'P 1'
#
loop_
_entity.id
_entity.type
_entity.pdbx_description
1 polymer ?
#
loop_
_entity_poly.entity_id
_entity_poly.type
_entity_poly.pdbx_seq_one_letter_code
_entity_poly.pdbx_strand_id
1 'polypeptide(L)'
;WLLLSVHLSRPAIGGLEVVLLQLGSAVDGTEEQGAQFQQLGDLVVARAGEGTVLAMGDFNAEPGWRQFADFLDRTGLEPGPNPPTTRSVAGIGFAIDQVLAGPGAAVASVRTGPDAGSDHLPLIAEIARGP
;
A
#
# COMPACT_ATOMS: atom_id res chain seq x y z
N TRP A 1 -5.07 19.92 -5.01
CA TRP A 1 -6.40 19.28 -5.10
C TRP A 1 -6.22 17.90 -4.51
N LEU A 2 -6.67 17.71 -3.27
CA LEU A 2 -6.33 16.56 -2.45
C LEU A 2 -7.32 15.44 -2.76
N LEU A 3 -6.98 14.55 -3.70
CA LEU A 3 -7.76 13.34 -3.94
C LEU A 3 -7.11 12.18 -3.19
N LEU A 4 -7.37 12.10 -1.88
CA LEU A 4 -7.19 10.87 -1.13
C LEU A 4 -8.45 10.03 -1.37
N SER A 5 -8.35 9.03 -2.25
CA SER A 5 -9.44 8.06 -2.46
C SER A 5 -9.14 6.82 -1.64
N VAL A 6 -9.71 6.73 -0.43
CA VAL A 6 -9.72 5.49 0.34
C VAL A 6 -10.97 4.71 -0.05
N HIS A 7 -10.81 3.61 -0.77
CA HIS A 7 -11.92 2.70 -1.07
C HIS A 7 -11.94 1.58 -0.03
N LEU A 8 -12.90 1.67 0.89
CA LEU A 8 -13.11 0.64 1.89
C LEU A 8 -14.05 -0.42 1.35
N SER A 9 -13.51 -1.46 0.74
CA SER A 9 -14.26 -2.69 0.49
C SER A 9 -14.05 -3.63 1.67
N ARG A 10 -15.12 -4.15 2.28
CA ARG A 10 -15.05 -5.23 3.28
C ARG A 10 -15.38 -6.61 2.65
N PRO A 11 -14.57 -7.18 1.75
CA PRO A 11 -14.60 -8.61 1.55
C PRO A 11 -13.82 -9.23 2.70
N ALA A 12 -14.52 -9.80 3.68
CA ALA A 12 -13.86 -10.66 4.67
C ALA A 12 -13.35 -11.91 3.93
N ILE A 13 -12.13 -11.86 3.41
CA ILE A 13 -11.48 -13.03 2.80
C ILE A 13 -10.95 -13.89 3.95
N GLY A 14 -11.82 -14.73 4.50
CA GLY A 14 -11.52 -15.57 5.65
C GLY A 14 -11.16 -14.82 6.94
N GLY A 15 -11.58 -13.55 7.10
CA GLY A 15 -11.27 -12.72 8.28
C GLY A 15 -10.10 -11.73 8.14
N LEU A 16 -9.72 -11.36 6.90
CA LEU A 16 -8.80 -10.24 6.64
C LEU A 16 -9.63 -9.00 6.33
N GLU A 17 -9.28 -7.87 6.95
CA GLU A 17 -9.80 -6.56 6.58
C GLU A 17 -8.90 -5.96 5.50
N VAL A 18 -9.48 -5.62 4.34
CA VAL A 18 -8.74 -5.09 3.20
C VAL A 18 -8.99 -3.59 3.07
N VAL A 19 -7.91 -2.82 3.08
CA VAL A 19 -7.92 -1.37 2.88
C VAL A 19 -7.29 -1.08 1.51
N LEU A 20 -8.09 -0.57 0.57
CA LEU A 20 -7.60 -0.14 -0.75
C LEU A 20 -7.23 1.33 -0.73
N LEU A 21 -6.06 1.61 -1.25
CA LEU A 21 -5.39 2.90 -1.12
C LEU A 21 -5.07 3.51 -2.47
N GLN A 22 -5.35 4.81 -2.58
CA GLN A 22 -4.84 5.64 -3.67
C GLN A 22 -4.46 7.00 -3.10
N LEU A 23 -3.15 7.22 -2.98
CA LEU A 23 -2.57 8.49 -2.57
C LEU A 23 -2.43 9.43 -3.77
N GLY A 24 -2.52 10.74 -3.53
CA GLY A 24 -2.29 11.74 -4.56
C GLY A 24 -0.83 11.74 -5.05
N SER A 25 -0.56 12.55 -6.09
CA SER A 25 0.72 12.66 -6.81
C SER A 25 1.99 12.27 -6.02
N ALA A 26 2.86 11.44 -6.62
CA ALA A 26 4.19 11.07 -6.13
C ALA A 26 5.15 12.27 -6.07
N VAL A 27 5.04 13.09 -5.04
CA VAL A 27 6.02 14.13 -4.75
C VAL A 27 6.55 13.90 -3.35
N ASP A 28 7.70 13.22 -3.30
CA ASP A 28 8.46 12.97 -2.07
C ASP A 28 8.71 14.26 -1.28
N GLY A 29 8.77 14.15 0.03
CA GLY A 29 9.03 15.24 0.96
C GLY A 29 7.98 16.36 1.07
N THR A 30 6.84 16.32 0.37
CA THR A 30 5.84 17.41 0.45
C THR A 30 4.97 17.33 1.71
N GLU A 31 4.56 18.49 2.24
CA GLU A 31 3.61 18.57 3.36
C GLU A 31 2.26 17.90 3.01
N GLU A 32 1.80 18.03 1.77
CA GLU A 32 0.57 17.41 1.29
C GLU A 32 0.67 15.88 1.35
N GLN A 33 1.75 15.29 0.83
CA GLN A 33 1.98 13.85 0.91
C GLN A 33 2.13 13.37 2.36
N GLY A 34 2.85 14.12 3.19
CA GLY A 34 2.98 13.82 4.62
C GLY A 34 1.64 13.81 5.35
N ALA A 35 0.77 14.79 5.09
CA ALA A 35 -0.57 14.85 5.66
C ALA A 35 -1.45 13.67 5.21
N GLN A 36 -1.34 13.25 3.94
CA GLN A 36 -2.06 12.08 3.44
C GLN A 36 -1.60 10.78 4.13
N PHE A 37 -0.28 10.57 4.27
CA PHE A 37 0.27 9.42 5.01
C PHE A 37 -0.16 9.41 6.48
N GLN A 38 -0.22 10.58 7.13
CA GLN A 38 -0.74 10.68 8.50
C GLN A 38 -2.21 10.27 8.60
N GLN A 39 -3.08 10.84 7.76
CA GLN A 39 -4.51 10.50 7.72
C GLN A 39 -4.74 9.02 7.42
N LEU A 40 -3.97 8.46 6.49
CA LEU A 40 -4.03 7.05 6.17
C LEU A 40 -3.58 6.18 7.35
N GLY A 41 -2.49 6.54 8.02
CA GLY A 41 -2.04 5.85 9.22
C GLY A 41 -3.09 5.86 10.33
N ASP A 42 -3.82 6.95 10.50
CA ASP A 42 -4.89 7.07 11.51
C ASP A 42 -5.99 6.05 11.23
N LEU A 43 -6.38 5.94 9.94
CA LEU A 43 -7.40 5.02 9.50
C LEU A 43 -6.96 3.56 9.66
N VAL A 44 -5.72 3.22 9.29
CA VAL A 44 -5.18 1.86 9.47
C VAL A 44 -5.14 1.48 10.95
N VAL A 45 -4.60 2.35 11.81
CA VAL A 45 -4.51 2.11 13.26
C VAL A 45 -5.91 1.93 13.88
N ALA A 46 -6.88 2.75 13.48
CA ALA A 46 -8.25 2.64 13.96
C ALA A 46 -8.90 1.29 13.59
N ARG A 47 -8.43 0.61 12.53
CA ARG A 47 -8.96 -0.67 12.05
C ARG A 47 -8.17 -1.89 12.52
N ALA A 48 -6.93 -1.73 12.95
CA ALA A 48 -6.13 -2.83 13.48
C ALA A 48 -6.78 -3.52 14.70
N GLY A 49 -7.68 -2.83 15.41
CA GLY A 49 -8.49 -3.42 16.49
C GLY A 49 -9.62 -4.35 16.04
N GLU A 50 -9.94 -4.41 14.74
CA GLU A 50 -11.04 -5.21 14.16
C GLU A 50 -10.57 -6.56 13.58
N GLY A 51 -9.26 -6.75 13.38
CA GLY A 51 -8.68 -7.97 12.82
C GLY A 51 -7.35 -7.73 12.09
N THR A 52 -6.86 -8.72 11.35
CA THR A 52 -5.66 -8.56 10.51
C THR A 52 -5.97 -7.66 9.33
N VAL A 53 -5.23 -6.55 9.22
CA VAL A 53 -5.36 -5.57 8.15
C VAL A 53 -4.40 -5.91 6.99
N LEU A 54 -4.91 -5.86 5.77
CA LEU A 54 -4.12 -5.75 4.54
C LEU A 54 -4.33 -4.37 3.97
N ALA A 55 -3.25 -3.63 3.74
CA ALA A 55 -3.29 -2.34 3.05
C ALA A 55 -2.63 -2.49 1.67
N MET A 56 -3.35 -2.15 0.61
CA MET A 56 -2.82 -2.29 -0.75
C MET A 56 -3.30 -1.21 -1.72
N GLY A 57 -2.45 -0.89 -2.68
CA GLY A 57 -2.76 0.06 -3.76
C GLY A 57 -1.60 0.99 -4.08
N ASP A 58 -1.92 2.12 -4.71
CA ASP A 58 -0.96 3.14 -5.12
C ASP A 58 -0.64 4.08 -3.96
N PHE A 59 0.56 3.93 -3.40
CA PHE A 59 1.07 4.81 -2.34
C PHE A 59 1.74 6.06 -2.90
N ASN A 60 1.98 6.15 -4.21
CA ASN A 60 2.75 7.22 -4.84
C ASN A 60 4.08 7.48 -4.09
N ALA A 61 4.68 6.43 -3.53
CA ALA A 61 5.91 6.50 -2.76
C ALA A 61 6.73 5.21 -2.90
N GLU A 62 8.06 5.36 -3.04
CA GLU A 62 8.98 4.22 -3.08
C GLU A 62 9.23 3.67 -1.66
N PRO A 63 9.61 2.38 -1.52
CA PRO A 63 9.94 1.77 -0.23
C PRO A 63 11.02 2.49 0.59
N GLY A 64 11.86 3.30 -0.05
CA GLY A 64 12.92 4.08 0.59
C GLY A 64 12.55 5.52 0.95
N TRP A 65 11.35 5.99 0.61
CA TRP A 65 10.94 7.37 0.89
C TRP A 65 10.56 7.54 2.36
N ARG A 66 10.88 8.70 2.92
CA ARG A 66 10.77 8.95 4.36
C ARG A 66 9.34 8.80 4.88
N GLN A 67 8.37 9.39 4.20
CA GLN A 67 6.98 9.34 4.64
C GLN A 67 6.38 7.93 4.58
N PHE A 68 6.86 7.10 3.65
CA PHE A 68 6.48 5.70 3.59
C PHE A 68 7.07 4.93 4.79
N ALA A 69 8.33 5.15 5.12
CA ALA A 69 8.95 4.58 6.32
C ALA A 69 8.25 5.03 7.62
N ASP A 70 7.98 6.33 7.77
CA ASP A 70 7.25 6.89 8.92
C ASP A 70 5.84 6.27 9.04
N PHE A 71 5.19 5.97 7.90
CA PHE A 71 3.90 5.30 7.86
C PHE A 71 3.97 3.83 8.29
N LEU A 72 4.99 3.08 7.87
CA LEU A 72 5.20 1.69 8.30
C LEU A 72 5.45 1.63 9.82
N ASP A 73 6.36 2.49 10.32
CA ASP A 73 6.68 2.58 11.75
C ASP A 73 5.43 2.89 12.59
N ARG A 74 4.56 3.75 12.07
CA ARG A 74 3.33 4.15 12.75
C ARG A 74 2.27 3.05 12.78
N THR A 75 2.11 2.33 11.67
CA THR A 75 1.01 1.38 11.51
C THR A 75 1.38 -0.04 11.93
N GLY A 76 2.68 -0.35 12.02
CA GLY A 76 3.17 -1.71 12.25
C GLY A 76 2.86 -2.66 11.09
N LEU A 77 2.53 -2.13 9.92
CA LEU A 77 2.36 -2.93 8.71
C LEU A 77 3.73 -3.29 8.12
N GLU A 78 3.82 -4.49 7.56
CA GLU A 78 5.03 -4.98 6.92
C GLU A 78 4.84 -5.07 5.39
N PRO A 79 5.77 -4.52 4.58
CA PRO A 79 5.71 -4.63 3.13
C PRO A 79 6.11 -6.02 2.62
N GLY A 80 5.65 -6.36 1.43
CA GLY A 80 6.14 -7.52 0.69
C GLY A 80 7.62 -7.39 0.27
N PRO A 81 8.30 -8.53 0.04
CA PRO A 81 9.71 -8.54 -0.33
C PRO A 81 9.92 -8.07 -1.77
N ASN A 82 10.89 -7.18 -2.01
CA ASN A 82 11.31 -6.75 -3.36
C ASN A 82 10.14 -6.29 -4.26
N PRO A 83 9.41 -5.22 -3.88
CA PRO A 83 8.29 -4.74 -4.68
C PRO A 83 8.73 -4.39 -6.11
N PRO A 84 8.05 -4.93 -7.13
CA PRO A 84 8.44 -4.71 -8.52
C PRO A 84 8.06 -3.30 -8.98
N THR A 85 8.71 -2.82 -10.03
CA THR A 85 8.26 -1.64 -10.76
C THR A 85 6.86 -1.90 -11.33
N THR A 86 5.91 -1.06 -10.95
CA THR A 86 4.54 -1.10 -11.45
C THR A 86 4.23 0.06 -12.37
N ARG A 87 4.91 1.21 -12.23
CA ARG A 87 4.71 2.37 -13.11
C ARG A 87 5.99 2.75 -13.84
N SER A 88 5.87 3.22 -15.08
CA SER A 88 6.99 3.85 -15.79
C SER A 88 6.61 5.25 -16.27
N VAL A 89 7.43 6.24 -15.92
CA VAL A 89 7.27 7.63 -16.37
C VAL A 89 8.54 8.05 -17.09
N ALA A 90 8.42 8.42 -18.37
CA ALA A 90 9.56 8.80 -19.22
C ALA A 90 10.71 7.77 -19.24
N GLY A 91 10.39 6.47 -19.12
CA GLY A 91 11.36 5.37 -19.08
C GLY A 91 12.00 5.12 -17.71
N ILE A 92 11.63 5.88 -16.69
CA ILE A 92 12.05 5.66 -15.29
C ILE A 92 10.98 4.80 -14.61
N GLY A 93 11.40 3.69 -14.01
CA GLY A 93 10.52 2.76 -13.30
C GLY A 93 10.34 3.14 -11.84
N PHE A 94 9.11 2.99 -11.36
CA PHE A 94 8.72 3.26 -9.98
C PHE A 94 7.95 2.09 -9.35
N ALA A 95 8.30 1.73 -8.12
CA ALA A 95 7.63 0.70 -7.30
C ALA A 95 6.72 1.41 -6.27
N ILE A 96 5.70 2.09 -6.76
CA ILE A 96 4.82 2.92 -5.93
C ILE A 96 3.52 2.22 -5.51
N ASP A 97 3.20 1.10 -6.15
CA ASP A 97 2.14 0.21 -5.68
C ASP A 97 2.71 -0.76 -4.65
N GLN A 98 2.02 -0.93 -3.53
CA GLN A 98 2.48 -1.78 -2.43
C GLN A 98 1.35 -2.66 -1.91
N VAL A 99 1.73 -3.81 -1.33
CA VAL A 99 0.87 -4.65 -0.50
C VAL A 99 1.55 -4.82 0.84
N LEU A 100 0.83 -4.45 1.90
CA LEU A 100 1.30 -4.46 3.26
C LEU A 100 0.39 -5.32 4.13
N ALA A 101 0.97 -6.06 5.07
CA ALA A 101 0.25 -6.93 5.97
C ALA A 101 0.46 -6.50 7.43
N GLY A 102 -0.63 -6.48 8.19
CA GLY A 102 -0.59 -6.31 9.64
C GLY A 102 -0.43 -7.64 10.38
N PRO A 103 -0.37 -7.59 11.72
CA PRO A 103 -0.16 -8.76 12.55
C PRO A 103 -1.14 -9.91 12.25
N GLY A 104 -0.61 -11.14 12.16
CA GLY A 104 -1.37 -12.34 11.82
C GLY A 104 -1.41 -12.68 10.32
N ALA A 105 -0.80 -11.84 9.46
CA ALA A 105 -0.52 -12.18 8.07
C ALA A 105 0.87 -11.69 7.65
N ALA A 106 1.36 -12.21 6.53
CA ALA A 106 2.58 -11.79 5.89
C ALA A 106 2.41 -11.82 4.37
N VAL A 107 3.09 -10.93 3.66
CA VAL A 107 3.16 -10.96 2.20
C VAL A 107 4.31 -11.90 1.80
N ALA A 108 3.96 -13.08 1.30
CA ALA A 108 4.93 -14.14 0.98
C ALA A 108 5.68 -13.87 -0.33
N SER A 109 4.99 -13.32 -1.33
CA SER A 109 5.59 -12.96 -2.61
C SER A 109 4.81 -11.81 -3.26
N VAL A 110 5.51 -11.05 -4.10
CA VAL A 110 4.93 -10.00 -4.94
C VAL A 110 5.51 -10.09 -6.35
N ARG A 111 4.67 -9.84 -7.36
CA ARG A 111 5.07 -9.81 -8.77
C ARG A 111 4.11 -8.94 -9.57
N THR A 112 4.52 -8.52 -10.75
CA THR A 112 3.61 -7.89 -11.70
C THR A 112 2.74 -8.92 -12.43
N GLY A 113 1.55 -8.48 -12.82
CA GLY A 113 0.67 -9.14 -13.76
C GLY A 113 0.91 -8.68 -15.21
N PRO A 114 0.19 -9.28 -16.17
CA PRO A 114 0.23 -8.83 -17.56
C PRO A 114 -0.30 -7.40 -17.68
N ASP A 115 0.17 -6.67 -18.68
CA ASP A 115 -0.33 -5.35 -19.03
C ASP A 115 -1.85 -5.41 -19.32
N ALA A 116 -2.61 -4.58 -18.60
CA ALA A 116 -4.06 -4.49 -18.68
C ALA A 116 -4.54 -3.19 -19.37
N GLY A 117 -3.62 -2.41 -19.96
CA GLY A 117 -3.92 -1.13 -20.59
C GLY A 117 -4.02 0.06 -19.63
N SER A 118 -3.46 -0.06 -18.42
CA SER A 118 -3.29 1.02 -17.43
C SER A 118 -1.87 1.60 -17.51
N ASP A 119 -1.66 2.82 -17.00
CA ASP A 119 -0.32 3.37 -16.78
C ASP A 119 0.43 2.67 -15.63
N HIS A 120 -0.24 1.78 -14.89
CA HIS A 120 0.33 0.87 -13.92
C HIS A 120 0.17 -0.59 -14.36
N LEU A 121 1.18 -1.43 -14.10
CA LEU A 121 1.09 -2.87 -14.16
C LEU A 121 0.34 -3.38 -12.91
N PRO A 122 -0.50 -4.42 -13.03
CA PRO A 122 -1.14 -5.03 -11.87
C PRO A 122 -0.10 -5.56 -10.88
N LEU A 123 -0.28 -5.29 -9.59
CA LEU A 123 0.51 -5.91 -8.52
C LEU A 123 -0.23 -7.14 -7.99
N ILE A 124 0.42 -8.30 -8.04
CA ILE A 124 -0.10 -9.58 -7.55
C ILE A 124 0.72 -9.99 -6.34
N ALA A 125 0.04 -10.27 -5.23
CA ALA A 125 0.66 -10.69 -3.98
C ALA A 125 0.08 -12.02 -3.49
N GLU A 126 0.95 -12.87 -2.95
CA GLU A 126 0.54 -14.05 -2.18
C GLU A 126 0.60 -13.74 -0.69
N ILE A 127 -0.50 -13.98 0.02
CA ILE A 127 -0.63 -13.69 1.45
C ILE A 127 -0.55 -14.99 2.23
N ALA A 128 0.43 -15.09 3.13
CA ALA A 128 0.49 -16.12 4.14
C ALA A 128 -0.26 -15.65 5.38
N ARG A 129 -1.03 -16.54 6.01
CA ARG A 129 -1.64 -16.28 7.31
C ARG A 129 -0.83 -16.96 8.40
N GLY A 130 -0.69 -16.26 9.52
CA GLY A 130 -0.31 -16.89 10.78
C GLY A 130 -1.39 -17.88 11.24
N PRO A 131 -1.04 -18.83 12.12
CA PRO A 131 -2.01 -19.71 12.77
C PRO A 131 -3.03 -18.95 13.62
#